data_AF-A0A534SD42-F1
#
_entry.id   AF-A0A534SD42-F1
#
_cell.length_a   1.000
_cell.length_b   1.000
_cell.length_c   1.000
_cell.angle_alpha   90.00
_cell.angle_beta   90.00
_cell.angle_gamma   90.00
#
_symmetry.space_group_name_H-M   'P 1'
#
loop_
_entity.id
_entity.type
_entity.pdbx_description
1 polymer ?
#
loop_
_entity_poly.entity_id
_entity_poly.type
_entity_poly.pdbx_seq_one_letter_code
_entity_poly.pdbx_strand_id
1 'polypeptide(L)'
;PPSLVQEQTQRMLIEAGIQQPGGDPAASEALLPESLREEITARARRQVQTVLLLDALAQQLGCSVSDEEVRQRIAEVVAAAGVERRQQIEAFYAKSENWRALQNRLLHEQALRLVVDKAKITIVERGVSGEEEKD
;
A
#
# COMPACT_ATOMS: atom_id res chain seq x y z
N PRO A 1 -5.72 -12.30 -9.67
CA PRO A 1 -5.92 -13.75 -9.39
C PRO A 1 -6.68 -13.94 -8.07
N PRO A 2 -7.59 -14.93 -7.95
CA PRO A 2 -8.33 -15.16 -6.70
C PRO A 2 -7.42 -15.41 -5.49
N SER A 3 -6.33 -16.16 -5.67
CA SER A 3 -5.34 -16.45 -4.61
C SER A 3 -4.71 -15.19 -4.02
N LEU A 4 -4.31 -14.23 -4.85
CA LEU A 4 -3.74 -12.95 -4.38
C LEU A 4 -4.76 -12.12 -3.61
N VAL A 5 -6.05 -12.19 -3.99
CA VAL A 5 -7.11 -11.49 -3.24
C VAL A 5 -7.30 -12.11 -1.87
N GLN A 6 -7.28 -13.45 -1.79
CA GLN A 6 -7.38 -14.16 -0.51
C GLN A 6 -6.20 -13.84 0.41
N GLU A 7 -4.97 -13.89 -0.11
CA GLU A 7 -3.77 -13.53 0.65
C GLU A 7 -3.83 -12.08 1.15
N GLN A 8 -4.29 -11.15 0.29
CA GLN A 8 -4.47 -9.75 0.66
C GLN A 8 -5.55 -9.56 1.74
N THR A 9 -6.66 -10.29 1.64
CA THR A 9 -7.71 -10.30 2.67
C THR A 9 -7.14 -10.74 4.02
N GLN A 10 -6.41 -11.86 4.05
CA GLN A 10 -5.79 -12.37 5.27
C GLN A 10 -4.80 -11.37 5.86
N ARG A 11 -3.96 -10.75 5.02
CA ARG A 11 -3.02 -9.72 5.48
C ARG A 11 -3.75 -8.54 6.12
N MET A 12 -4.83 -8.06 5.51
CA MET A 12 -5.64 -6.98 6.06
C MET A 12 -6.29 -7.35 7.39
N LEU A 13 -6.74 -8.59 7.56
CA LEU A 13 -7.31 -9.08 8.82
C LEU A 13 -6.25 -9.16 9.93
N ILE A 14 -5.03 -9.57 9.60
CA ILE A 14 -3.90 -9.58 10.54
C ILE A 14 -3.51 -8.16 10.93
N GLU A 15 -3.38 -7.24 9.97
CA GLU A 15 -3.08 -5.83 10.20
C GLU A 15 -4.14 -5.14 11.07
N ALA A 16 -5.41 -5.53 10.91
CA ALA A 16 -6.52 -5.05 11.74
C ALA A 16 -6.58 -5.69 13.14
N GLY A 17 -5.72 -6.67 13.44
CA GLY A 17 -5.72 -7.41 14.71
C GLY A 17 -6.89 -8.38 14.87
N ILE A 18 -7.67 -8.61 13.82
CA ILE A 18 -8.81 -9.53 13.79
C ILE A 18 -8.33 -10.98 13.74
N GLN A 19 -7.24 -11.22 12.99
CA GLN A 19 -6.61 -12.52 12.86
C GLN A 19 -5.21 -12.50 13.48
N GLN A 20 -4.86 -13.55 14.21
CA GLN A 20 -3.50 -13.72 14.72
C GLN A 20 -2.59 -14.36 13.65
N PRO A 21 -1.32 -13.92 13.52
CA PRO A 21 -0.35 -14.59 12.66
C PRO A 21 -0.24 -16.08 13.01
N GLY A 22 -0.39 -16.96 12.01
CA GLY A 22 -0.32 -18.42 12.20
C GLY A 22 -1.59 -19.09 12.74
N GLY A 23 -2.66 -18.34 12.99
CA GLY A 23 -3.99 -18.90 13.27
C GLY A 23 -4.73 -19.37 12.02
N ASP A 24 -5.80 -20.15 12.19
CA ASP A 24 -6.64 -20.62 11.08
C ASP A 24 -7.42 -19.45 10.42
N PRO A 25 -7.09 -19.07 9.18
CA PRO A 25 -7.77 -17.97 8.49
C PRO A 25 -9.26 -18.22 8.27
N ALA A 26 -9.66 -19.47 7.99
CA ALA A 26 -11.06 -19.79 7.70
C ALA A 26 -11.94 -19.61 8.94
N ALA A 27 -11.43 -19.98 10.11
CA ALA A 27 -12.12 -19.79 11.38
C ALA A 27 -12.31 -18.30 11.72
N SER A 28 -11.27 -17.48 11.57
CA SER A 28 -11.37 -16.04 11.80
C SER A 28 -12.34 -15.34 10.84
N GLU A 29 -12.29 -15.69 9.55
CA GLU A 29 -13.20 -15.13 8.54
C GLU A 29 -14.67 -15.53 8.79
N ALA A 30 -14.92 -16.75 9.27
CA ALA A 30 -16.27 -17.24 9.56
C ALA A 30 -16.96 -16.48 10.70
N LEU A 31 -16.19 -15.94 11.65
CA LEU A 31 -16.70 -15.15 12.78
C LEU A 31 -17.09 -13.71 12.39
N LEU A 32 -16.70 -13.25 11.21
CA LEU A 32 -17.03 -11.92 10.73
C LEU A 32 -18.47 -11.85 10.18
N PRO A 33 -19.19 -10.74 10.41
CA PRO A 33 -20.41 -10.44 9.69
C PRO A 33 -20.18 -10.51 8.17
N GLU A 34 -21.16 -11.04 7.44
CA GLU A 34 -21.07 -11.23 5.98
C GLU A 34 -20.76 -9.93 5.24
N SER A 35 -21.45 -8.84 5.59
CA SER A 35 -21.22 -7.52 5.00
C SER A 35 -19.79 -7.02 5.18
N LEU A 36 -19.19 -7.26 6.34
CA LEU A 36 -17.80 -6.89 6.61
C LEU A 36 -16.82 -7.75 5.80
N ARG A 37 -17.10 -9.05 5.66
CA ARG A 37 -16.29 -9.97 4.84
C ARG A 37 -16.30 -9.54 3.37
N GLU A 38 -17.47 -9.16 2.85
CA GLU A 38 -17.62 -8.66 1.48
C GLU A 38 -16.86 -7.34 1.27
N GLU A 39 -16.98 -6.40 2.21
CA GLU A 39 -16.27 -5.11 2.13
C GLU A 39 -14.74 -5.29 2.13
N ILE A 40 -14.23 -6.11 3.05
CA ILE A 40 -12.79 -6.40 3.14
C ILE A 40 -12.32 -7.07 1.84
N THR A 41 -13.08 -8.04 1.32
CA THR A 41 -12.74 -8.73 0.07
C THR A 41 -12.76 -7.79 -1.14
N ALA A 42 -13.73 -6.87 -1.21
CA ALA A 42 -13.80 -5.87 -2.26
C ALA A 42 -12.60 -4.91 -2.21
N ARG A 43 -12.22 -4.48 -1.00
CA ARG A 43 -11.04 -3.64 -0.77
C ARG A 43 -9.75 -4.39 -1.11
N ALA A 44 -9.61 -5.65 -0.69
CA ALA A 44 -8.46 -6.50 -1.01
C ALA A 44 -8.31 -6.68 -2.52
N ARG A 45 -9.41 -6.95 -3.24
CA ARG A 45 -9.44 -7.02 -4.70
C ARG A 45 -8.94 -5.73 -5.34
N ARG A 46 -9.41 -4.58 -4.88
CA ARG A 46 -8.98 -3.28 -5.39
C ARG A 46 -7.49 -3.04 -5.14
N GLN A 47 -6.97 -3.40 -3.97
CA GLN A 47 -5.54 -3.27 -3.66
C GLN A 47 -4.67 -4.16 -4.55
N VAL A 48 -5.05 -5.43 -4.74
CA VAL A 48 -4.35 -6.35 -5.64
C VAL A 48 -4.35 -5.81 -7.07
N GLN A 49 -5.48 -5.31 -7.56
CA GLN A 49 -5.58 -4.72 -8.89
C GLN A 49 -4.67 -3.49 -9.02
N THR A 50 -4.64 -2.60 -8.02
CA THR A 50 -3.77 -1.43 -8.02
C THR A 50 -2.30 -1.82 -8.08
N VAL A 51 -1.86 -2.77 -7.26
CA VAL A 51 -0.46 -3.24 -7.24
C VAL A 51 -0.08 -3.82 -8.59
N LEU A 52 -0.88 -4.73 -9.14
CA LEU A 52 -0.61 -5.34 -10.45
C LEU A 52 -0.60 -4.32 -11.59
N LEU A 53 -1.47 -3.30 -11.52
CA LEU A 53 -1.48 -2.22 -12.49
C LEU A 53 -0.22 -1.36 -12.40
N LEU A 54 0.23 -1.01 -11.19
CA LEU A 54 1.45 -0.24 -10.98
C LEU A 54 2.70 -1.03 -11.39
N ASP A 55 2.73 -2.34 -11.16
CA ASP A 55 3.78 -3.24 -11.67
C ASP A 55 3.84 -3.20 -13.20
N ALA A 56 2.69 -3.37 -13.86
CA ALA A 56 2.60 -3.34 -15.31
C ALA A 56 3.00 -1.97 -15.89
N LEU A 57 2.57 -0.88 -15.24
CA LEU A 57 2.94 0.48 -15.63
C LEU A 57 4.42 0.75 -15.44
N ALA A 58 5.01 0.32 -14.32
CA ALA A 58 6.44 0.45 -14.07
C ALA A 58 7.25 -0.25 -15.16
N GLN A 59 6.85 -1.47 -15.53
CA GLN A 59 7.48 -2.22 -16.61
C GLN A 59 7.33 -1.50 -17.97
N GLN A 60 6.11 -1.04 -18.30
CA GLN A 60 5.83 -0.38 -19.58
C GLN A 60 6.56 0.96 -19.73
N LEU A 61 6.72 1.70 -18.63
CA LEU A 61 7.39 3.00 -18.60
C LEU A 61 8.91 2.89 -18.44
N GLY A 62 9.43 1.67 -18.25
CA GLY A 62 10.85 1.44 -18.02
C GLY A 62 11.35 2.02 -16.70
N CYS A 63 10.51 2.03 -15.67
CA CYS A 63 10.92 2.48 -14.34
C CYS A 63 11.99 1.54 -13.77
N SER A 64 12.93 2.12 -13.04
CA SER A 64 13.97 1.37 -12.32
C SER A 64 14.37 2.17 -11.09
N VAL A 65 14.52 1.49 -9.97
CA VAL A 65 15.03 2.07 -8.72
C VAL A 65 16.38 1.46 -8.43
N SER A 66 17.40 2.30 -8.38
CA SER A 66 18.77 1.95 -8.01
C SER A 66 18.92 1.72 -6.51
N ASP A 67 19.96 0.99 -6.13
CA ASP A 67 20.28 0.78 -4.72
C ASP A 67 20.52 2.10 -3.98
N GLU A 68 21.09 3.09 -4.66
CA GLU A 68 21.36 4.40 -4.06
C GLU A 68 20.08 5.16 -3.74
N GLU A 69 19.06 5.09 -4.61
CA GLU A 69 17.74 5.66 -4.33
C GLU A 69 17.08 5.01 -3.11
N VAL A 70 17.24 3.70 -2.94
CA VAL A 70 16.73 2.99 -1.75
C VAL A 70 17.48 3.48 -0.50
N ARG A 71 18.81 3.62 -0.54
CA ARG A 71 19.60 4.14 0.60
C ARG A 71 19.22 5.56 0.95
N GLN A 72 19.07 6.42 -0.05
CA GLN A 72 18.63 7.79 0.13
C GLN A 72 17.27 7.82 0.82
N ARG A 73 16.32 6.97 0.38
CA ARG A 73 15.02 6.89 1.02
C ARG A 73 15.10 6.44 2.47
N ILE A 74 15.96 5.48 2.80
CA ILE A 74 16.19 5.04 4.19
C ILE A 74 16.76 6.19 5.02
N ALA A 75 17.72 6.95 4.49
CA ALA A 75 18.30 8.10 5.17
C ALA A 75 17.25 9.20 5.45
N GLU A 76 16.34 9.47 4.51
CA GLU A 76 15.20 10.38 4.71
C GLU A 76 14.26 9.90 5.82
N VAL A 77 13.96 8.59 5.86
CA VAL A 77 13.13 8.00 6.92
C VAL A 77 13.80 8.15 8.29
N VAL A 78 15.12 7.93 8.38
CA VAL A 78 15.89 8.15 9.62
C VAL A 78 15.86 9.62 10.03
N ALA A 79 16.06 10.54 9.09
CA ALA A 79 16.03 11.97 9.37
C ALA A 79 14.65 12.41 9.90
N ALA A 80 13.57 11.91 9.30
CA ALA A 80 12.20 12.20 9.73
C ALA A 80 11.82 11.55 11.07
N ALA A 81 12.33 10.35 11.35
CA ALA A 81 12.01 9.61 12.58
C ALA A 81 12.83 10.05 13.80
N GLY A 82 13.95 10.74 13.59
CA GLY A 82 14.91 11.15 14.62
C GLY A 82 16.07 10.16 14.78
N VAL A 83 17.26 10.70 15.11
CA VAL A 83 18.54 9.96 15.15
C VAL A 83 18.52 8.77 16.10
N GLU A 84 17.74 8.83 17.19
CA GLU A 84 17.65 7.73 18.17
C GLU A 84 17.09 6.43 17.57
N ARG A 85 16.27 6.52 16.51
CA ARG A 85 15.70 5.35 15.83
C ARG A 85 16.55 4.83 14.68
N ARG A 86 17.70 5.47 14.39
CA ARG A 86 18.57 5.12 13.25
C ARG A 86 18.91 3.64 13.20
N GLN A 87 19.47 3.10 14.29
CA GLN A 87 19.93 1.71 14.34
C GLN A 87 18.78 0.73 14.10
N GLN A 88 17.59 1.00 14.65
CA GLN A 88 16.41 0.16 14.45
C GLN A 88 15.94 0.18 12.99
N ILE A 89 15.92 1.36 12.36
CA ILE A 89 15.50 1.53 10.96
C ILE A 89 16.50 0.86 10.01
N GLU A 90 17.79 1.07 10.22
CA GLU A 90 18.86 0.44 9.44
C GLU A 90 18.81 -1.08 9.58
N ALA A 91 18.64 -1.61 10.79
CA ALA A 91 18.49 -3.04 11.03
C ALA A 91 17.23 -3.62 10.37
N PHE A 92 16.13 -2.86 10.33
CA PHE A 92 14.91 -3.26 9.63
C PHE A 92 15.17 -3.41 8.12
N TYR A 93 15.79 -2.42 7.48
CA TYR A 93 16.04 -2.45 6.04
C TYR A 93 17.28 -3.25 5.62
N ALA A 94 18.14 -3.66 6.55
CA ALA A 94 19.21 -4.62 6.29
C ALA A 94 18.67 -6.00 5.87
N LYS A 95 17.40 -6.30 6.19
CA LYS A 95 16.73 -7.52 5.75
C LYS A 95 16.32 -7.41 4.28
N SER A 96 16.68 -8.42 3.49
CA SER A 96 16.47 -8.42 2.03
C SER A 96 15.01 -8.26 1.62
N GLU A 97 14.08 -8.80 2.40
CA GLU A 97 12.64 -8.70 2.17
C GLU A 97 12.12 -7.27 2.36
N ASN A 98 12.60 -6.57 3.38
CA ASN A 98 12.21 -5.19 3.67
C ASN A 98 12.85 -4.23 2.67
N TRP A 99 14.09 -4.50 2.28
CA TRP A 99 14.77 -3.78 1.20
C TRP A 99 13.98 -3.87 -0.11
N ARG A 100 13.64 -5.09 -0.54
CA ARG A 100 12.88 -5.32 -1.77
C ARG A 100 11.49 -4.69 -1.71
N ALA A 101 10.83 -4.75 -0.55
CA ALA A 101 9.54 -4.10 -0.35
C ALA A 101 9.65 -2.57 -0.52
N LEU A 102 10.70 -1.95 0.03
CA LEU A 102 10.94 -0.52 -0.16
C LEU A 102 11.26 -0.17 -1.62
N GLN A 103 12.10 -0.98 -2.28
CA GLN A 103 12.42 -0.79 -3.70
C GLN A 103 11.18 -0.87 -4.59
N ASN A 104 10.32 -1.87 -4.39
CA ASN A 104 9.06 -2.02 -5.14
C ASN A 104 8.12 -0.84 -4.88
N ARG A 105 8.03 -0.36 -3.63
CA ARG A 105 7.25 0.83 -3.31
C ARG A 105 7.76 2.06 -4.06
N LEU A 106 9.07 2.30 -4.06
CA LEU A 106 9.68 3.40 -4.80
C LEU A 106 9.42 3.30 -6.30
N LEU A 107 9.46 2.09 -6.84
CA LEU A 107 9.17 1.81 -8.25
C LEU A 107 7.72 2.18 -8.59
N HIS A 108 6.77 1.82 -7.72
CA HIS A 108 5.36 2.17 -7.87
C HIS A 108 5.11 3.67 -7.74
N GLU A 109 5.78 4.33 -6.79
CA GLU A 109 5.71 5.79 -6.63
C GLU A 109 6.23 6.51 -7.89
N GLN A 110 7.34 6.03 -8.48
CA GLN A 110 7.88 6.55 -9.73
C GLN A 110 6.91 6.34 -10.91
N ALA A 111 6.35 5.13 -11.06
CA ALA A 111 5.39 4.82 -12.12
C ALA A 111 4.13 5.69 -12.01
N LEU A 112 3.60 5.85 -10.80
CA LEU A 112 2.46 6.71 -10.55
C LEU A 112 2.76 8.18 -10.90
N ARG A 113 3.93 8.69 -10.50
CA ARG A 113 4.35 10.06 -10.84
C ARG A 113 4.36 10.29 -12.34
N LEU A 114 4.95 9.37 -13.11
CA LEU A 114 4.99 9.46 -14.57
C LEU A 114 3.61 9.44 -15.23
N VAL A 115 2.64 8.72 -14.64
CA VAL A 115 1.25 8.73 -15.12
C VAL A 115 0.59 10.07 -14.81
N VAL A 116 0.75 10.57 -13.58
CA VAL A 116 0.19 11.86 -13.14
C VAL A 116 0.74 13.02 -13.98
N ASP A 117 2.04 13.01 -14.28
CA ASP A 117 2.71 14.04 -15.09
C ASP A 117 2.13 14.15 -16.51
N LYS A 118 1.54 13.06 -17.02
CA LYS A 118 0.90 13.00 -18.35
C LYS A 118 -0.63 13.13 -18.29
N ALA A 119 -1.21 13.14 -17.09
CA ALA A 119 -2.66 13.15 -16.91
C ALA A 119 -3.24 14.55 -17.15
N LYS A 120 -4.46 14.60 -17.67
CA LYS A 120 -5.24 15.84 -17.69
C LYS A 120 -5.79 16.10 -16.28
N ILE A 121 -5.13 16.97 -15.52
CA ILE A 121 -5.54 17.36 -14.18
C ILE A 121 -6.51 18.55 -14.27
N THR A 122 -7.69 18.40 -13.66
CA THR A 122 -8.68 19.49 -13.54
C THR A 122 -8.75 19.89 -12.07
N ILE A 123 -8.46 21.16 -11.77
CA ILE A 123 -8.61 21.70 -10.42
C ILE A 123 -10.06 22.10 -10.24
N VAL A 124 -10.72 21.53 -9.23
CA VAL A 124 -12.09 21.87 -8.85
C VAL A 124 -12.05 22.53 -7.48
N GLU A 125 -12.79 23.62 -7.30
CA GLU A 125 -12.97 24.21 -5.97
C GLU A 125 -13.69 23.21 -5.07
N ARG A 126 -13.21 23.08 -3.83
CA ARG A 126 -13.83 22.21 -2.85
C ARG A 126 -15.16 22.84 -2.45
N GLY A 127 -16.26 22.40 -3.07
CA GLY A 127 -17.60 22.79 -2.67
C GLY A 127 -17.80 22.48 -1.18
N VAL A 128 -18.11 23.50 -0.38
CA VAL A 128 -18.56 23.31 0.99
C VAL A 128 -19.97 22.72 0.90
N SER A 129 -20.08 21.40 0.92
CA SER A 129 -21.38 20.74 1.09
C SER A 129 -21.72 20.74 2.57
N GLY A 130 -22.49 21.72 3.01
CA GLY A 130 -23.11 21.76 4.33
C GLY A 130 -24.32 22.71 4.33
N GLU A 131 -25.52 22.10 4.39
CA GLU A 131 -26.78 22.58 5.01
C GLU A 131 -27.40 23.90 4.44
N GLU A 132 -28.69 24.07 4.14
CA GLU A 132 -29.95 23.49 4.61
C GLU A 132 -30.97 23.61 3.44
N GLU A 133 -31.74 22.56 3.14
CA GLU A 133 -33.03 22.75 2.46
C GLU A 133 -34.11 22.49 3.52
N LYS A 134 -34.55 23.58 4.15
CA LYS A 134 -35.82 23.67 4.88
C LYS A 134 -36.94 23.74 3.85
N ASP A 135 -37.90 22.85 3.97
CA ASP A 135 -39.33 23.16 3.89
C ASP A 135 -40.14 22.14 4.71
#